data_AF-A0A9D7QDV0-F1
#
_entry.id   AF-A0A9D7QDV0-F1
#
_cell.length_a   1.000
_cell.length_b   1.000
_cell.length_c   1.000
_cell.angle_alpha   90.00
_cell.angle_beta   90.00
_cell.angle_gamma   90.00
#
_symmetry.space_group_name_H-M   'P 1'
#
loop_
_entity.id
_entity.type
_entity.pdbx_description
1 polymer ?
#
loop_
_entity_poly.entity_id
_entity_poly.type
_entity_poly.pdbx_seq_one_letter_code
_entity_poly.pdbx_strand_id
1 'polypeptide(L)'
;MSGPLPTCPHLPALRAGLDWRALHRFRDDQRGAEFYFACLEYAQALWHRGLAARALLCLDRALGADLRGDEPVLREWPLPYAAMAWCIGQCPEGVFIGNPRVHFQHYADRMNEPRKEQRRWRAWACWALARTVRPELPGDPRRRVVEPTVDEIDRRLREHGLSGEADLWRQVLSTP
;
A
#
# COMPACT_ATOMS: atom_id res chain seq x y z
N MET A 1 2.53 26.94 -3.56
CA MET A 1 2.34 25.61 -4.17
C MET A 1 3.58 24.81 -3.84
N SER A 2 3.44 23.71 -3.09
CA SER A 2 4.58 22.84 -2.81
C SER A 2 5.11 22.26 -4.12
N GLY A 3 6.43 22.27 -4.30
CA GLY A 3 7.08 21.69 -5.47
C GLY A 3 6.84 20.18 -5.60
N PRO A 4 7.28 19.56 -6.71
CA PRO A 4 7.14 18.12 -6.88
C PRO A 4 7.84 17.34 -5.76
N LEU A 5 7.22 16.25 -5.31
CA LEU A 5 7.83 15.36 -4.31
C LEU A 5 8.93 14.49 -4.93
N PRO A 6 9.94 14.08 -4.15
CA PRO A 6 10.99 13.17 -4.63
C PRO A 6 10.40 11.86 -5.15
N THR A 7 11.03 11.27 -6.15
CA THR A 7 10.61 9.98 -6.71
C THR A 7 10.73 8.87 -5.67
N CYS A 8 9.69 8.03 -5.52
CA CYS A 8 9.79 6.83 -4.69
C CYS A 8 10.68 5.80 -5.40
N PRO A 9 11.77 5.32 -4.76
CA PRO A 9 12.68 4.37 -5.39
C PRO A 9 12.09 2.96 -5.52
N HIS A 10 10.95 2.70 -4.86
CA HIS A 10 10.26 1.40 -4.87
C HIS A 10 9.09 1.36 -5.85
N LEU A 11 8.93 2.38 -6.70
CA LEU A 11 7.91 2.45 -7.73
C LEU A 11 8.54 2.58 -9.12
N PRO A 12 7.82 2.17 -10.18
CA PRO A 12 8.26 2.35 -11.56
C PRO A 12 8.61 3.80 -11.87
N ALA A 13 9.49 3.98 -12.85
CA ALA A 13 9.90 5.30 -13.31
C ALA A 13 8.70 6.17 -13.70
N LEU A 14 8.80 7.47 -13.41
CA LEU A 14 7.75 8.43 -13.70
C LEU A 14 7.46 8.49 -15.21
N ARG A 15 6.22 8.17 -15.60
CA ARG A 15 5.74 8.33 -16.97
C ARG A 15 4.94 9.62 -17.14
N ALA A 16 5.35 10.45 -18.09
CA ALA A 16 4.67 11.70 -18.41
C ALA A 16 3.25 11.45 -18.95
N GLY A 17 2.33 12.39 -18.71
CA GLY A 17 0.97 12.33 -19.25
C GLY A 17 0.00 11.35 -18.58
N LEU A 18 0.43 10.64 -17.53
CA LEU A 18 -0.47 9.74 -16.79
C LEU A 18 -1.63 10.48 -16.13
N ASP A 19 -2.84 9.99 -16.36
CA ASP A 19 -4.07 10.46 -15.71
C ASP A 19 -4.90 9.27 -15.19
N TRP A 20 -6.07 9.57 -14.63
CA TRP A 20 -6.96 8.57 -14.04
C TRP A 20 -7.42 7.50 -15.04
N ARG A 21 -7.41 7.78 -16.35
CA ARG A 21 -7.83 6.85 -17.41
C ARG A 21 -6.94 5.63 -17.48
N ALA A 22 -5.68 5.75 -17.02
CA ALA A 22 -4.76 4.62 -16.88
C ALA A 22 -5.35 3.48 -16.04
N LEU A 23 -6.19 3.81 -15.04
CA LEU A 23 -6.84 2.82 -14.18
C LEU A 23 -8.27 2.46 -14.61
N HIS A 24 -9.00 3.38 -15.28
CA HIS A 24 -10.38 3.14 -15.67
C HIS A 24 -10.56 2.16 -16.84
N ARG A 25 -9.48 1.84 -17.56
CA ARG A 25 -9.51 0.79 -18.58
C ARG A 25 -9.77 -0.61 -18.01
N PHE A 26 -9.52 -0.82 -16.72
CA PHE A 26 -9.66 -2.12 -16.06
C PHE A 26 -11.04 -2.27 -15.44
N ARG A 27 -11.79 -3.26 -15.89
CA ARG A 27 -13.04 -3.70 -15.25
C ARG A 27 -12.74 -4.47 -13.97
N ASP A 28 -13.76 -4.70 -13.13
CA ASP A 28 -13.59 -5.33 -11.81
C ASP A 28 -13.01 -6.75 -11.87
N ASP A 29 -13.33 -7.49 -12.92
CA ASP A 29 -12.82 -8.83 -13.24
C ASP A 29 -11.43 -8.83 -13.91
N GLN A 30 -10.88 -7.66 -14.24
CA GLN A 30 -9.63 -7.50 -14.99
C GLN A 30 -8.51 -6.85 -14.15
N ARG A 31 -8.56 -7.03 -12.82
CA ARG A 31 -7.63 -6.40 -11.89
C ARG A 31 -6.40 -7.24 -11.55
N GLY A 32 -5.82 -7.93 -12.55
CA GLY A 32 -4.62 -8.75 -12.41
C GLY A 32 -3.30 -7.98 -12.54
N ALA A 33 -2.26 -8.62 -13.10
CA ALA A 33 -0.89 -8.09 -13.22
C ALA A 33 -0.79 -6.69 -13.85
N GLU A 34 -1.52 -6.45 -14.95
CA GLU A 34 -1.48 -5.16 -15.64
C GLU A 34 -2.11 -4.03 -14.81
N PHE A 35 -3.18 -4.34 -14.08
CA PHE A 35 -3.83 -3.40 -13.17
C PHE A 35 -2.91 -3.07 -12.00
N TYR A 36 -2.26 -4.09 -11.43
CA TYR A 36 -1.25 -3.94 -10.41
C TYR A 36 -0.15 -2.96 -10.84
N PHE A 37 0.47 -3.19 -12.01
CA PHE A 37 1.53 -2.32 -12.52
C PHE A 37 1.03 -0.89 -12.79
N ALA A 38 -0.15 -0.75 -13.40
CA ALA A 38 -0.75 0.56 -13.65
C ALA A 38 -1.02 1.33 -12.34
N CYS A 39 -1.38 0.64 -11.26
CA CYS A 39 -1.49 1.25 -9.94
C CYS A 39 -0.14 1.76 -9.42
N LEU A 40 0.96 1.02 -9.62
CA LEU A 40 2.29 1.49 -9.20
C LEU A 40 2.73 2.73 -9.99
N GLU A 41 2.60 2.70 -11.32
CA GLU A 41 2.92 3.84 -12.19
C GLU A 41 2.10 5.08 -11.79
N TYR A 42 0.80 4.89 -11.56
CA TYR A 42 -0.08 6.00 -11.22
C TYR A 42 0.15 6.51 -9.80
N ALA A 43 0.49 5.64 -8.85
CA ALA A 43 0.91 6.04 -7.51
C ALA A 43 2.15 6.95 -7.57
N GLN A 44 3.15 6.60 -8.37
CA GLN A 44 4.34 7.42 -8.59
C GLN A 44 3.99 8.81 -9.15
N ALA A 45 3.12 8.85 -10.16
CA ALA A 45 2.69 10.11 -10.76
C ALA A 45 1.89 10.98 -9.78
N LEU A 46 1.01 10.39 -8.96
CA LEU A 46 0.26 11.11 -7.92
C LEU A 46 1.17 11.64 -6.82
N TRP A 47 2.11 10.81 -6.36
CA TRP A 47 3.09 11.18 -5.35
C TRP A 47 3.92 12.39 -5.81
N HIS A 48 4.54 12.30 -6.99
CA HIS A 48 5.35 13.38 -7.55
C HIS A 48 4.57 14.70 -7.68
N ARG A 49 3.24 14.64 -7.88
CA ARG A 49 2.35 15.82 -7.94
C ARG A 49 1.93 16.37 -6.56
N GLY A 50 2.44 15.83 -5.46
CA GLY A 50 2.04 16.20 -4.11
C GLY A 50 0.69 15.64 -3.66
N LEU A 51 0.12 14.67 -4.40
CA LEU A 51 -1.17 14.04 -4.07
C LEU A 51 -0.94 12.77 -3.23
N ALA A 52 -0.23 12.92 -2.10
CA ALA A 52 0.24 11.81 -1.27
C ALA A 52 -0.89 10.86 -0.83
N ALA A 53 -1.99 11.38 -0.27
CA ALA A 53 -3.13 10.55 0.12
C ALA A 53 -3.70 9.72 -1.05
N ARG A 54 -3.75 10.28 -2.26
CA ARG A 54 -4.24 9.56 -3.45
C ARG A 54 -3.23 8.52 -3.93
N ALA A 55 -1.93 8.77 -3.77
CA ALA A 55 -0.88 7.79 -4.08
C ALA A 55 -1.03 6.56 -3.18
N LEU A 56 -1.22 6.75 -1.86
CA LEU A 56 -1.48 5.67 -0.91
C LEU A 56 -2.71 4.84 -1.29
N LEU A 57 -3.84 5.49 -1.62
CA LEU A 57 -5.04 4.79 -2.09
C LEU A 57 -4.78 3.99 -3.39
N CYS A 58 -3.81 4.42 -4.20
CA CYS A 58 -3.42 3.69 -5.40
C CYS A 58 -2.57 2.45 -5.06
N LEU A 59 -1.69 2.55 -4.05
CA LEU A 59 -0.96 1.40 -3.51
C LEU A 59 -1.89 0.40 -2.82
N ASP A 60 -2.94 0.86 -2.12
CA ASP A 60 -3.99 -0.01 -1.57
C ASP A 60 -4.67 -0.83 -2.67
N ARG A 61 -4.94 -0.19 -3.82
CA ARG A 61 -5.49 -0.88 -4.99
C ARG A 61 -4.52 -1.90 -5.57
N ALA A 62 -3.22 -1.59 -5.63
CA ALA A 62 -2.20 -2.54 -6.05
C ALA A 62 -2.15 -3.77 -5.11
N LEU A 63 -2.19 -3.55 -3.79
CA LEU A 63 -2.29 -4.63 -2.79
C LEU A 63 -3.61 -5.42 -2.89
N GLY A 64 -4.65 -4.85 -3.49
CA GLY A 64 -5.92 -5.52 -3.76
C GLY A 64 -5.99 -6.25 -5.12
N ALA A 65 -4.94 -6.18 -5.94
CA ALA A 65 -4.92 -6.81 -7.26
C ALA A 65 -5.06 -8.34 -7.18
N ASP A 66 -5.65 -8.93 -8.23
CA ASP A 66 -5.82 -10.37 -8.40
C ASP A 66 -4.54 -11.02 -8.92
N LEU A 67 -3.64 -11.32 -7.98
CA LEU A 67 -2.32 -11.87 -8.25
C LEU A 67 -2.20 -13.27 -7.66
N ARG A 68 -1.41 -14.11 -8.33
CA ARG A 68 -1.08 -15.49 -7.99
C ARG A 68 0.30 -15.62 -7.34
N GLY A 69 1.17 -14.62 -7.52
CA GLY A 69 2.51 -14.55 -6.96
C GLY A 69 3.62 -15.02 -7.90
N ASP A 70 3.26 -15.61 -9.04
CA ASP A 70 4.20 -16.05 -10.08
C ASP A 70 4.27 -15.10 -11.29
N GLU A 71 3.51 -13.99 -11.26
CA GLU A 71 3.51 -13.01 -12.33
C GLU A 71 4.90 -12.39 -12.54
N PRO A 72 5.40 -12.29 -13.79
CA PRO A 72 6.74 -11.74 -14.06
C PRO A 72 6.96 -10.34 -13.51
N VAL A 73 5.92 -9.50 -13.46
CA VAL A 73 6.00 -8.13 -12.91
C VAL A 73 6.47 -8.12 -11.45
N LEU A 74 6.16 -9.16 -10.67
CA LEU A 74 6.51 -9.22 -9.25
C LEU A 74 8.01 -9.46 -8.99
N ARG A 75 8.77 -9.87 -10.01
CA ARG A 75 10.24 -10.01 -9.91
C ARG A 75 10.94 -8.65 -9.90
N GLU A 76 10.41 -7.71 -10.68
CA GLU A 76 10.95 -6.35 -10.78
C GLU A 76 10.29 -5.42 -9.78
N TRP A 77 8.98 -5.59 -9.57
CA TRP A 77 8.16 -4.77 -8.70
C TRP A 77 7.41 -5.66 -7.70
N PRO A 78 8.02 -5.95 -6.53
CA PRO A 78 7.36 -6.72 -5.47
C PRO A 78 6.14 -5.99 -4.90
N LEU A 79 5.29 -6.72 -4.15
CA LEU A 79 4.15 -6.10 -3.45
C LEU A 79 4.59 -4.83 -2.70
N PRO A 80 3.81 -3.72 -2.80
CA PRO A 80 4.32 -2.37 -2.57
C PRO A 80 4.44 -1.98 -1.09
N TYR A 81 4.85 -2.89 -0.21
CA TYR A 81 5.11 -2.60 1.20
C TYR A 81 6.22 -1.57 1.39
N ALA A 82 7.33 -1.72 0.66
CA ALA A 82 8.44 -0.77 0.69
C ALA A 82 8.01 0.62 0.19
N ALA A 83 7.27 0.68 -0.92
CA ALA A 83 6.71 1.93 -1.43
C ALA A 83 5.73 2.58 -0.43
N MET A 84 4.86 1.79 0.20
CA MET A 84 3.91 2.27 1.20
C MET A 84 4.64 2.89 2.41
N ALA A 85 5.60 2.16 2.99
CA ALA A 85 6.39 2.62 4.12
C ALA A 85 7.18 3.89 3.77
N TRP A 86 7.86 3.89 2.62
CA TRP A 86 8.64 5.03 2.14
C TRP A 86 7.76 6.26 1.94
N CYS A 87 6.63 6.16 1.24
CA CYS A 87 5.74 7.29 1.01
C CYS A 87 5.15 7.85 2.33
N ILE A 88 4.83 7.00 3.31
CA ILE A 88 4.33 7.47 4.61
C ILE A 88 5.45 8.21 5.38
N GLY A 89 6.65 7.64 5.41
CA GLY A 89 7.80 8.21 6.12
C GLY A 89 8.37 9.48 5.47
N GLN A 90 8.36 9.56 4.15
CA GLN A 90 8.92 10.68 3.37
C GLN A 90 7.90 11.78 3.07
N CYS A 91 6.65 11.67 3.54
CA CYS A 91 5.64 12.70 3.30
C CYS A 91 6.02 13.99 4.04
N PRO A 92 6.30 15.10 3.33
CA PRO A 92 6.72 16.34 3.97
C PRO A 92 5.60 16.94 4.83
N GLU A 93 5.99 17.76 5.79
CA GLU A 93 5.06 18.61 6.53
C GLU A 93 4.25 19.50 5.56
N GLY A 94 2.97 19.71 5.88
CA GLY A 94 2.06 20.50 5.05
C GLY A 94 1.51 19.77 3.81
N VAL A 95 2.01 18.57 3.48
CA VAL A 95 1.39 17.72 2.45
C VAL A 95 0.34 16.82 3.09
N PHE A 96 -0.89 16.88 2.58
CA PHE A 96 -1.98 16.09 3.12
C PHE A 96 -1.85 14.61 2.76
N ILE A 97 -1.66 13.77 3.78
CA ILE A 97 -1.66 12.30 3.71
C ILE A 97 -2.75 11.65 4.60
N GLY A 98 -3.41 12.45 5.44
CA GLY A 98 -4.32 11.96 6.48
C GLY A 98 -3.57 11.33 7.67
N ASN A 99 -4.22 10.41 8.39
CA ASN A 99 -3.58 9.57 9.41
C ASN A 99 -3.54 8.11 8.92
N PRO A 100 -2.41 7.67 8.35
CA PRO A 100 -2.24 6.30 7.85
C PRO A 100 -2.56 5.21 8.88
N ARG A 101 -2.22 5.40 10.17
CA ARG A 101 -2.56 4.43 11.23
C ARG A 101 -4.07 4.22 11.32
N VAL A 102 -4.84 5.31 11.40
CA VAL A 102 -6.31 5.25 11.47
C VAL A 102 -6.91 4.75 10.15
N HIS A 103 -6.38 5.18 9.01
CA HIS A 103 -6.81 4.70 7.69
C HIS A 103 -6.79 3.17 7.63
N PHE A 104 -5.66 2.54 7.96
CA PHE A 104 -5.53 1.09 7.87
C PHE A 104 -6.34 0.34 8.92
N GLN A 105 -6.52 0.89 10.13
CA GLN A 105 -7.45 0.33 11.13
C GLN A 105 -8.87 0.23 10.58
N HIS A 106 -9.33 1.26 9.87
CA HIS A 106 -10.67 1.28 9.28
C HIS A 106 -10.75 0.44 8.01
N TYR A 107 -9.68 0.44 7.23
CA TYR A 107 -9.63 -0.26 5.95
C TYR A 107 -9.70 -1.78 6.13
N ALA A 108 -9.01 -2.32 7.15
CA ALA A 108 -9.01 -3.74 7.46
C ALA A 108 -10.43 -4.30 7.72
N ASP A 109 -11.33 -3.51 8.29
CA ASP A 109 -12.70 -3.93 8.62
C ASP A 109 -13.69 -3.82 7.46
N ARG A 110 -13.31 -3.18 6.35
CA ARG A 110 -14.19 -2.92 5.20
C ARG A 110 -13.99 -3.89 4.04
N MET A 111 -13.24 -4.97 4.27
CA MET A 111 -12.94 -5.95 3.22
C MET A 111 -14.15 -6.83 2.92
N ASN A 112 -14.49 -6.91 1.64
CA ASN A 112 -15.52 -7.81 1.12
C ASN A 112 -14.88 -9.05 0.50
N GLU A 113 -15.68 -9.98 -0.02
CA GLU A 113 -15.19 -11.02 -0.93
C GLU A 113 -14.88 -10.46 -2.32
N PRO A 114 -14.08 -11.15 -3.16
CA PRO A 114 -13.27 -12.34 -2.84
C PRO A 114 -12.00 -11.99 -2.04
N ARG A 115 -11.31 -13.00 -1.49
CA ARG A 115 -9.99 -12.84 -0.84
C ARG A 115 -10.03 -11.86 0.34
N LYS A 116 -11.16 -11.82 1.05
CA LYS A 116 -11.38 -10.91 2.18
C LYS A 116 -10.25 -10.93 3.19
N GLU A 117 -9.86 -12.13 3.65
CA GLU A 117 -8.82 -12.29 4.66
C GLU A 117 -7.45 -11.83 4.14
N GLN A 118 -7.05 -12.20 2.93
CA GLN A 118 -5.81 -11.72 2.33
C GLN A 118 -5.74 -10.18 2.34
N ARG A 119 -6.79 -9.51 1.86
CA ARG A 119 -6.84 -8.04 1.79
C ARG A 119 -6.85 -7.41 3.18
N ARG A 120 -7.55 -8.02 4.15
CA ARG A 120 -7.58 -7.59 5.54
C ARG A 120 -6.19 -7.63 6.18
N TRP A 121 -5.47 -8.72 6.00
CA TRP A 121 -4.14 -8.89 6.59
C TRP A 121 -3.07 -8.05 5.88
N ARG A 122 -3.23 -7.76 4.58
CA ARG A 122 -2.45 -6.73 3.88
C ARG A 122 -2.68 -5.33 4.47
N ALA A 123 -3.92 -4.97 4.78
CA ALA A 123 -4.22 -3.69 5.44
C ALA A 123 -3.58 -3.61 6.83
N TRP A 124 -3.64 -4.68 7.62
CA TRP A 124 -2.94 -4.74 8.91
C TRP A 124 -1.41 -4.68 8.79
N ALA A 125 -0.85 -5.29 7.75
CA ALA A 125 0.57 -5.17 7.44
C ALA A 125 0.98 -3.72 7.17
N CYS A 126 0.19 -2.98 6.38
CA CYS A 126 0.40 -1.55 6.15
C CYS A 126 0.18 -0.69 7.40
N TRP A 127 -0.76 -1.06 8.28
CA TRP A 127 -0.91 -0.42 9.60
C TRP A 127 0.37 -0.55 10.45
N ALA A 128 0.98 -1.73 10.48
CA ALA A 128 2.22 -1.96 11.22
C ALA A 128 3.38 -1.14 10.64
N LEU A 129 3.48 -1.04 9.32
CA LEU A 129 4.44 -0.16 8.65
C LEU A 129 4.21 1.30 9.02
N ALA A 130 2.96 1.79 8.95
CA ALA A 130 2.60 3.16 9.32
C ALA A 130 3.00 3.49 10.76
N ARG A 131 2.77 2.56 11.70
CA ARG A 131 3.19 2.69 13.09
C ARG A 131 4.70 2.74 13.28
N THR A 132 5.45 2.07 12.40
CA THR A 132 6.90 1.99 12.48
C THR A 132 7.54 3.27 11.94
N VAL A 133 7.11 3.71 10.76
CA VAL A 133 7.70 4.88 10.09
C VAL A 133 7.17 6.21 10.60
N ARG A 134 6.00 6.21 11.28
CA ARG A 134 5.37 7.41 11.88
C ARG A 134 4.76 7.07 13.26
N PRO A 135 5.60 6.77 14.27
CA PRO A 135 5.15 6.30 15.59
C PRO A 135 4.35 7.35 16.37
N GLU A 136 4.49 8.63 16.02
CA GLU A 136 3.78 9.75 16.64
C GLU A 136 2.30 9.84 16.22
N LEU A 137 1.88 9.10 15.18
CA LEU A 137 0.49 9.10 14.75
C LEU A 137 -0.42 8.37 15.76
N PRO A 138 -1.45 9.05 16.29
CA PRO A 138 -2.36 8.44 17.24
C PRO A 138 -3.26 7.40 16.55
N GLY A 139 -3.69 6.40 17.32
CA GLY A 139 -4.79 5.51 16.91
C GLY A 139 -6.14 6.24 16.95
N ASP A 140 -7.19 5.58 16.47
CA ASP A 140 -8.54 6.16 16.50
C ASP A 140 -9.06 6.32 17.94
N PRO A 141 -9.32 7.54 18.44
CA PRO A 141 -9.81 7.75 19.80
C PRO A 141 -11.27 7.33 20.00
N ARG A 142 -12.06 7.19 18.91
CA ARG A 142 -13.51 6.91 18.97
C ARG A 142 -13.84 5.44 18.80
N ARG A 143 -12.90 4.64 18.32
CA ARG A 143 -13.13 3.23 18.01
C ARG A 143 -12.07 2.37 18.69
N ARG A 144 -12.50 1.52 19.62
CA ARG A 144 -11.62 0.46 20.17
C ARG A 144 -11.45 -0.61 19.10
N VAL A 145 -10.37 -0.50 18.34
CA VAL A 145 -9.93 -1.55 17.43
C VAL A 145 -8.95 -2.44 18.18
N VAL A 146 -9.15 -3.75 18.14
CA VAL A 146 -8.18 -4.71 18.67
C VAL A 146 -7.03 -4.77 17.67
N GLU A 147 -5.93 -4.11 18.00
CA GLU A 147 -4.74 -4.06 17.15
C GLU A 147 -4.02 -5.42 17.20
N PRO A 148 -3.78 -6.08 16.06
CA PRO A 148 -3.07 -7.35 16.03
C PRO A 148 -1.58 -7.15 16.36
N THR A 149 -0.95 -8.23 16.83
CA THR A 149 0.50 -8.24 17.03
C THR A 149 1.24 -8.40 15.70
N VAL A 150 2.53 -8.05 15.67
CA VAL A 150 3.39 -8.29 14.50
C VAL A 150 3.43 -9.78 14.13
N ASP A 151 3.53 -10.67 15.13
CA ASP A 151 3.56 -12.12 14.89
C ASP A 151 2.20 -12.65 14.38
N GLU A 152 1.09 -12.06 14.83
CA GLU A 152 -0.22 -12.39 14.28
C GLU A 152 -0.34 -11.98 12.81
N ILE A 153 0.12 -10.78 12.44
CA ILE A 153 0.15 -10.33 11.05
C ILE A 153 1.03 -11.25 10.21
N ASP A 154 2.26 -11.57 10.67
CA ASP A 154 3.18 -12.49 9.98
C ASP A 154 2.49 -13.82 9.66
N ARG A 155 1.94 -14.47 10.70
CA ARG A 155 1.25 -15.75 10.58
C ARG A 155 0.12 -15.70 9.57
N ARG A 156 -0.67 -14.63 9.58
CA ARG A 156 -1.84 -14.47 8.71
C ARG A 156 -1.49 -14.12 7.28
N LEU A 157 -0.40 -13.39 7.06
CA LEU A 157 0.17 -13.21 5.73
C LEU A 157 0.72 -14.53 5.17
N ARG A 158 1.32 -15.39 5.99
CA ARG A 158 1.74 -16.74 5.55
C ARG A 158 0.55 -17.63 5.20
N GLU A 159 -0.55 -17.50 5.94
CA GLU A 159 -1.77 -18.30 5.76
C GLU A 159 -2.60 -17.86 4.54
N HIS A 160 -2.72 -16.56 4.29
CA HIS A 160 -3.65 -16.01 3.28
C HIS A 160 -2.98 -15.22 2.15
N GLY A 161 -1.72 -14.82 2.33
CA GLY A 161 -0.95 -14.05 1.36
C GLY A 161 -0.35 -14.92 0.24
N LEU A 162 0.46 -14.29 -0.60
CA LEU A 162 1.27 -14.96 -1.61
C LEU A 162 2.48 -15.63 -0.97
N SER A 163 3.04 -16.62 -1.66
CA SER A 163 4.30 -17.24 -1.23
C SER A 163 5.39 -16.18 -1.09
N GLY A 164 6.09 -16.16 0.05
CA GLY A 164 7.12 -15.17 0.37
C GLY A 164 6.62 -13.77 0.77
N GLU A 165 5.31 -13.51 0.76
CA GLU A 165 4.74 -12.19 1.08
C GLU A 165 5.05 -11.74 2.52
N ALA A 166 4.91 -12.65 3.48
CA ALA A 166 5.21 -12.36 4.88
C ALA A 166 6.70 -11.99 5.10
N ASP A 167 7.61 -12.70 4.41
CA ASP A 167 9.03 -12.43 4.50
C ASP A 167 9.39 -11.09 3.87
N LEU A 168 8.80 -10.77 2.71
CA LEU A 168 8.91 -9.45 2.07
C LEU A 168 8.45 -8.34 3.02
N TRP A 169 7.28 -8.50 3.65
CA TRP A 169 6.77 -7.51 4.61
C TRP A 169 7.67 -7.36 5.84
N ARG A 170 8.17 -8.46 6.42
CA ARG A 170 9.07 -8.44 7.59
C ARG A 170 10.38 -7.73 7.30
N GLN A 171 10.94 -7.91 6.10
CA GLN A 171 12.14 -7.19 5.67
C GLN A 171 11.94 -5.67 5.70
N VAL A 172 10.79 -5.19 5.18
CA VAL A 172 10.46 -3.76 5.21
C VAL A 172 10.24 -3.28 6.64
N LEU A 173 9.50 -4.04 7.46
CA LEU A 173 9.21 -3.67 8.85
C LEU A 173 10.48 -3.56 9.71
N SER A 174 11.52 -4.32 9.37
CA SER A 174 12.79 -4.37 10.10
C SER A 174 13.81 -3.34 9.61
N THR A 175 13.48 -2.58 8.56
CA THR A 175 14.32 -1.48 8.07
C THR A 175 13.93 -0.20 8.81
N PRO A 176 14.84 0.42 9.58
CA PRO A 176 14.55 1.64 10.34
C PRO A 176 14.25 2.86 9.45
#